data_AF-A0A1X7K7M7-F1
#
_entry.id   AF-A0A1X7K7M7-F1
#
_cell.length_a   1.000
_cell.length_b   1.000
_cell.length_c   1.000
_cell.angle_alpha   90.00
_cell.angle_beta   90.00
_cell.angle_gamma   90.00
#
_symmetry.space_group_name_H-M   'P 1'
#
loop_
_entity.id
_entity.type
_entity.pdbx_description
1 polymer ?
#
loop_
_entity_poly.entity_id
_entity_poly.type
_entity_poly.pdbx_seq_one_letter_code
_entity_poly.pdbx_strand_id
1 'polypeptide(L)'
;MIHISCDGSFKDGMGGMAVIAPSGFPPSKDIKVFPIQKTGQEAHVASCRCSSANEAETMAMAMAVELASTILTSHPDEKVEISTDSLITLHGVLHDQEGVRGRDVIQDMIDRHRGKIMISKVKAHRGNKDNELADLWSKKARREAERGNRYDNRNRASRVPSQSDKNTLRRTEKLLENSGSDIVAVITKEGFIMPLNDALKGGDPFPTELYKGHRVWGSRSFHTVKKPRTVRIENPL
;
A
#
# COMPACT_ATOMS: atom_id res chain seq x y z
N MET A 1 -22.37 9.77 5.64
CA MET A 1 -21.12 9.30 5.01
C MET A 1 -19.97 9.67 5.91
N ILE A 2 -19.17 8.69 6.29
CA ILE A 2 -18.07 8.79 7.24
C ILE A 2 -16.76 8.75 6.44
N HIS A 3 -15.87 9.71 6.68
CA HIS A 3 -14.57 9.78 6.02
C HIS A 3 -13.47 9.27 6.95
N ILE A 4 -12.59 8.45 6.39
CA ILE A 4 -11.43 7.89 7.06
C ILE A 4 -10.21 8.12 6.15
N SER A 5 -9.08 8.49 6.74
CA SER A 5 -7.80 8.58 6.02
C SER A 5 -6.77 7.66 6.65
N CYS A 6 -6.00 6.94 5.82
CA CYS A 6 -4.99 6.01 6.31
C CYS A 6 -3.64 6.20 5.62
N ASP A 7 -2.58 6.01 6.38
CA ASP A 7 -1.21 6.06 5.87
C ASP A 7 -0.25 5.14 6.67
N GLY A 8 0.80 4.67 5.99
CA GLY A 8 1.82 3.79 6.52
C GLY A 8 3.22 4.40 6.38
N SER A 9 4.03 4.30 7.43
CA SER A 9 5.42 4.76 7.41
C SER A 9 6.37 3.62 7.76
N PHE A 10 7.44 3.47 6.97
CA PHE A 10 8.44 2.43 7.17
C PHE A 10 9.84 2.99 7.31
N LYS A 11 10.66 2.36 8.17
CA LYS A 11 12.09 2.62 8.30
C LYS A 11 12.74 1.51 9.14
N ASP A 12 13.91 1.04 8.72
CA ASP A 12 14.76 0.13 9.50
C ASP A 12 14.01 -1.12 10.05
N GLY A 13 13.14 -1.72 9.23
CA GLY A 13 12.38 -2.93 9.61
C GLY A 13 11.13 -2.68 10.46
N MET A 14 10.82 -1.41 10.76
CA MET A 14 9.66 -1.01 11.54
C MET A 14 8.66 -0.24 10.69
N GLY A 15 7.40 -0.68 10.75
CA GLY A 15 6.23 0.01 10.21
C GLY A 15 5.45 0.71 11.32
N GLY A 16 4.94 1.90 11.02
CA GLY A 16 3.88 2.56 11.77
C GLY A 16 2.69 2.76 10.85
N MET A 17 1.50 2.49 11.36
CA MET A 17 0.23 2.61 10.65
C MET A 17 -0.63 3.61 11.39
N ALA A 18 -1.34 4.46 10.65
CA ALA A 18 -2.31 5.37 11.23
C ALA A 18 -3.58 5.44 10.38
N VAL A 19 -4.70 5.58 11.08
CA VAL A 19 -6.02 5.81 10.53
C VAL A 19 -6.66 6.96 11.29
N ILE A 20 -7.11 7.99 10.58
CA ILE A 20 -7.83 9.14 11.11
C ILE A 20 -9.31 8.93 10.83
N ALA A 21 -10.14 8.95 11.87
CA ALA A 21 -11.58 8.72 11.79
C ALA A 21 -12.33 9.63 12.77
N PRO A 22 -13.66 9.79 12.66
CA PRO A 22 -14.44 10.47 13.70
C PRO A 22 -14.33 9.75 15.04
N SER A 23 -14.44 10.49 16.14
CA SER A 23 -14.35 9.92 17.49
C SER A 23 -15.50 8.97 17.82
N GLY A 24 -15.25 8.04 18.75
CA GLY A 24 -16.29 7.23 19.37
C GLY A 24 -16.45 5.82 18.78
N PHE A 25 -15.49 5.38 17.96
CA PHE A 25 -15.46 4.01 17.45
C PHE A 25 -14.45 3.16 18.23
N PRO A 26 -14.84 1.97 18.70
CA PRO A 26 -13.95 1.15 19.49
C PRO A 26 -12.76 0.67 18.65
N PRO A 27 -11.52 0.75 19.17
CA PRO A 27 -10.36 0.18 18.48
C PRO A 27 -10.39 -1.35 18.51
N SER A 28 -9.75 -1.98 17.53
CA SER A 28 -9.39 -3.38 17.65
C SER A 28 -8.24 -3.57 18.65
N LYS A 29 -7.97 -4.84 19.01
CA LYS A 29 -6.88 -5.18 19.94
C LYS A 29 -5.55 -4.68 19.37
N ASP A 30 -4.68 -4.18 20.25
CA ASP A 30 -3.34 -3.64 19.92
C ASP A 30 -3.30 -2.31 19.14
N ILE A 31 -4.45 -1.68 18.87
CA ILE A 31 -4.53 -0.31 18.34
C ILE A 31 -4.60 0.69 19.50
N LYS A 32 -3.71 1.68 19.47
CA LYS A 32 -3.78 2.84 20.37
C LYS A 32 -4.63 3.93 19.72
N VAL A 33 -5.50 4.55 20.51
CA VAL A 33 -6.37 5.64 20.04
C VAL A 33 -5.96 6.94 20.70
N PHE A 34 -5.77 7.97 19.90
CA PHE A 34 -5.40 9.31 20.37
C PHE A 34 -6.43 10.34 19.88
N PRO A 35 -7.11 11.06 20.78
CA PRO A 35 -8.02 12.13 20.38
C PRO A 35 -7.25 13.27 19.71
N ILE A 36 -7.78 13.76 18.59
CA ILE A 36 -7.23 14.93 17.88
C ILE A 36 -8.02 16.15 18.35
N GLN A 37 -7.39 16.95 19.21
CA GLN A 37 -8.04 18.08 19.87
C GLN A 37 -8.75 18.99 18.87
N LYS A 38 -9.97 19.41 19.23
CA LYS A 38 -10.79 20.41 18.51
C LYS A 38 -11.28 19.99 17.11
N THR A 39 -11.14 18.72 16.73
CA THR A 39 -11.61 18.22 15.42
C THR A 39 -12.78 17.23 15.53
N GLY A 40 -13.00 16.63 16.71
CA GLY A 40 -13.94 15.51 16.84
C GLY A 40 -13.46 14.23 16.13
N GLN A 41 -12.15 14.14 15.85
CA GLN A 41 -11.50 13.00 15.23
C GLN A 41 -10.56 12.30 16.22
N GLU A 42 -10.24 11.05 15.91
CA GLU A 42 -9.29 10.20 16.62
C GLU A 42 -8.27 9.62 15.63
N ALA A 43 -7.03 9.49 16.11
CA ALA A 43 -5.96 8.78 15.42
C ALA A 43 -5.85 7.38 16.01
N HIS A 44 -6.20 6.39 15.22
CA HIS A 44 -5.99 4.97 15.49
C HIS A 44 -4.61 4.60 14.96
N VAL A 45 -3.71 4.21 15.84
CA VAL A 45 -2.31 3.96 15.48
C VAL A 45 -1.83 2.61 15.98
N ALA A 46 -1.05 1.97 15.14
CA ALA A 46 -0.40 0.71 15.44
C ALA A 46 1.02 0.72 14.87
N SER A 47 1.83 -0.22 15.33
CA SER A 47 3.19 -0.40 14.83
C SER A 47 3.51 -1.88 14.77
N CYS A 48 4.22 -2.30 13.74
CA CYS A 48 4.65 -3.68 13.61
C CYS A 48 6.01 -3.78 12.92
N ARG A 49 6.57 -4.99 12.86
CA ARG A 49 7.71 -5.25 11.98
C ARG A 49 7.17 -5.37 10.56
N CYS A 50 7.75 -4.58 9.66
CA CYS A 50 7.48 -4.65 8.24
C CYS A 50 8.79 -4.93 7.50
N SER A 51 8.67 -5.60 6.36
CA SER A 51 9.76 -5.81 5.40
C SER A 51 9.95 -4.61 4.47
N SER A 52 8.90 -3.81 4.26
CA SER A 52 8.89 -2.71 3.29
C SER A 52 7.90 -1.60 3.65
N ALA A 53 7.99 -0.47 2.93
CA ALA A 53 7.01 0.60 2.97
C ALA A 53 5.63 0.13 2.49
N ASN A 54 5.60 -0.63 1.39
CA ASN A 54 4.35 -1.18 0.85
C ASN A 54 3.61 -2.07 1.85
N GLU A 55 4.34 -2.88 2.63
CA GLU A 55 3.73 -3.68 3.70
C GLU A 55 3.14 -2.77 4.80
N ALA A 56 3.85 -1.71 5.22
CA ALA A 56 3.32 -0.77 6.20
C ALA A 56 2.06 -0.04 5.70
N GLU A 57 2.04 0.40 4.44
CA GLU A 57 0.87 1.03 3.82
C GLU A 57 -0.30 0.05 3.67
N THR A 58 -0.03 -1.20 3.27
CA THR A 58 -1.04 -2.27 3.20
C THR A 58 -1.65 -2.56 4.57
N MET A 59 -0.83 -2.62 5.61
CA MET A 59 -1.30 -2.82 6.99
C MET A 59 -2.13 -1.61 7.48
N ALA A 60 -1.80 -0.39 7.06
CA ALA A 60 -2.60 0.79 7.37
C ALA A 60 -3.98 0.74 6.68
N MET A 61 -4.04 0.29 5.42
CA MET A 61 -5.29 0.04 4.72
C MET A 61 -6.11 -1.08 5.37
N ALA A 62 -5.48 -2.18 5.79
CA ALA A 62 -6.15 -3.26 6.50
C ALA A 62 -6.82 -2.74 7.79
N MET A 63 -6.08 -1.93 8.56
CA MET A 63 -6.58 -1.28 9.76
C MET A 63 -7.76 -0.34 9.45
N ALA A 64 -7.70 0.40 8.33
CA ALA A 64 -8.79 1.27 7.90
C ALA A 64 -10.07 0.50 7.54
N VAL A 65 -9.92 -0.62 6.83
CA VAL A 65 -11.04 -1.49 6.43
C VAL A 65 -11.65 -2.20 7.64
N GLU A 66 -10.83 -2.63 8.61
CA GLU A 66 -11.32 -3.19 9.87
C GLU A 66 -12.15 -2.16 10.67
N LEU A 67 -11.65 -0.92 10.77
CA LEU A 67 -12.37 0.17 11.42
C LEU A 67 -13.67 0.51 10.67
N ALA A 68 -13.63 0.59 9.34
CA ALA A 68 -14.81 0.80 8.50
C ALA A 68 -15.87 -0.30 8.71
N SER A 69 -15.45 -1.57 8.76
CA SER A 69 -16.34 -2.70 9.03
C SER A 69 -16.97 -2.59 10.43
N THR A 70 -16.20 -2.17 11.43
CA THR A 70 -16.70 -1.94 12.81
C THR A 70 -17.75 -0.85 12.83
N ILE A 71 -17.48 0.28 12.16
CA ILE A 71 -18.42 1.40 12.00
C ILE A 71 -19.71 0.93 11.35
N LEU A 72 -19.63 0.21 10.22
CA LEU A 72 -20.79 -0.27 9.46
C LEU A 72 -21.57 -1.37 10.19
N THR A 73 -20.95 -2.08 11.13
CA THR A 73 -21.66 -3.03 11.99
C THR A 73 -22.53 -2.28 13.01
N SER A 74 -22.03 -1.18 13.57
CA SER A 74 -22.77 -0.35 14.53
C SER A 74 -23.74 0.65 13.87
N HIS A 75 -23.45 1.05 12.63
CA HIS A 75 -24.20 2.04 11.86
C HIS A 75 -24.46 1.50 10.43
N PRO A 76 -25.36 0.53 10.27
CA PRO A 76 -25.54 -0.19 9.01
C PRO A 76 -26.04 0.69 7.86
N ASP A 77 -26.71 1.81 8.14
CA ASP A 77 -27.23 2.70 7.10
C ASP A 77 -26.19 3.70 6.55
N GLU A 78 -25.00 3.76 7.17
CA GLU A 78 -23.93 4.65 6.75
C GLU A 78 -23.11 4.09 5.58
N LYS A 79 -22.31 4.99 4.98
CA LYS A 79 -21.26 4.66 4.02
C LYS A 79 -19.94 5.19 4.54
N VAL A 80 -18.86 4.45 4.30
CA VAL A 80 -17.50 4.82 4.72
C VAL A 80 -16.63 5.03 3.49
N GLU A 81 -15.98 6.18 3.41
CA GLU A 81 -14.93 6.46 2.42
C GLU A 81 -13.56 6.35 3.10
N ILE A 82 -12.71 5.46 2.60
CA ILE A 82 -11.31 5.31 3.01
C ILE A 82 -10.44 6.01 1.98
N SER A 83 -9.64 6.98 2.43
CA SER A 83 -8.71 7.72 1.59
C SER A 83 -7.27 7.35 1.90
N THR A 84 -6.46 7.18 0.84
CA THR A 84 -5.02 6.91 0.93
C THR A 84 -4.30 7.55 -0.25
N ASP A 85 -3.03 7.91 -0.08
CA ASP A 85 -2.15 8.33 -1.16
C ASP A 85 -1.23 7.21 -1.68
N SER A 86 -1.31 5.99 -1.15
CA SER A 86 -0.56 4.84 -1.66
C SER A 86 -1.23 4.22 -2.89
N LEU A 87 -0.65 4.45 -4.08
CA LEU A 87 -1.10 3.74 -5.30
C LEU A 87 -0.84 2.24 -5.21
N ILE A 88 0.28 1.86 -4.59
CA ILE A 88 0.70 0.46 -4.50
C ILE A 88 -0.29 -0.32 -3.64
N THR A 89 -0.73 0.24 -2.52
CA THR A 89 -1.72 -0.39 -1.65
C THR A 89 -3.06 -0.54 -2.35
N LEU A 90 -3.50 0.48 -3.09
CA LEU A 90 -4.72 0.37 -3.89
C LEU A 90 -4.61 -0.71 -4.96
N HIS A 91 -3.48 -0.78 -5.66
CA HIS A 91 -3.26 -1.80 -6.66
C HIS A 91 -3.24 -3.21 -6.04
N GLY A 92 -2.55 -3.37 -4.92
CA GLY A 92 -2.47 -4.63 -4.19
C GLY A 92 -3.82 -5.12 -3.67
N VAL A 93 -4.64 -4.22 -3.11
CA VAL A 93 -5.95 -4.57 -2.57
C VAL A 93 -6.97 -4.81 -3.68
N LEU A 94 -7.01 -3.96 -4.71
CA LEU A 94 -8.07 -3.97 -5.73
C LEU A 94 -7.78 -4.85 -6.96
N HIS A 95 -6.52 -5.11 -7.31
CA HIS A 95 -6.12 -5.65 -8.62
C HIS A 95 -5.45 -7.02 -8.60
N ASP A 96 -5.69 -7.83 -7.57
CA ASP A 96 -5.35 -9.26 -7.61
C ASP A 96 -3.85 -9.57 -7.74
N GLN A 97 -2.99 -8.75 -7.14
CA GLN A 97 -1.58 -9.11 -7.02
C GLN A 97 -1.38 -10.21 -5.97
N GLU A 98 -0.81 -11.34 -6.41
CA GLU A 98 -0.31 -12.37 -5.52
C GLU A 98 0.79 -11.80 -4.60
N GLY A 99 0.80 -12.19 -3.33
CA GLY A 99 1.86 -11.82 -2.37
C GLY A 99 1.56 -10.61 -1.47
N VAL A 100 0.40 -9.95 -1.61
CA VAL A 100 -0.03 -8.90 -0.66
C VAL A 100 -0.56 -9.55 0.61
N ARG A 101 0.23 -9.45 1.69
CA ARG A 101 -0.13 -10.03 3.00
C ARG A 101 -1.44 -9.45 3.52
N GLY A 102 -2.37 -10.34 3.91
CA GLY A 102 -3.66 -9.95 4.49
C GLY A 102 -4.71 -9.50 3.48
N ARG A 103 -4.41 -9.53 2.18
CA ARG A 103 -5.34 -9.09 1.13
C ARG A 103 -6.68 -9.83 1.17
N ASP A 104 -6.69 -11.16 1.29
CA ASP A 104 -7.93 -11.94 1.28
C ASP A 104 -8.87 -11.50 2.41
N VAL A 105 -8.29 -11.14 3.56
CA VAL A 105 -9.04 -10.62 4.72
C VAL A 105 -9.60 -9.23 4.42
N ILE A 106 -8.81 -8.36 3.80
CA ILE A 106 -9.25 -7.01 3.41
C ILE A 106 -10.40 -7.11 2.40
N GLN A 107 -10.25 -7.96 1.38
CA GLN A 107 -11.26 -8.14 0.34
C GLN A 107 -12.54 -8.76 0.89
N ASP A 108 -12.45 -9.78 1.76
CA ASP A 108 -13.60 -10.36 2.44
C ASP A 108 -14.37 -9.32 3.26
N MET A 109 -13.67 -8.43 3.98
CA MET A 109 -14.32 -7.34 4.71
C MET A 109 -15.00 -6.33 3.78
N ILE A 110 -14.38 -5.98 2.66
CA ILE A 110 -14.98 -5.09 1.65
C ILE A 110 -16.23 -5.74 1.04
N ASP A 111 -16.18 -7.04 0.73
CA ASP A 111 -17.27 -7.79 0.12
C ASP A 111 -18.45 -7.97 1.08
N ARG A 112 -18.20 -8.18 2.38
CA ARG A 112 -19.25 -8.21 3.42
C ARG A 112 -20.03 -6.90 3.50
N HIS A 113 -19.38 -5.78 3.17
CA HIS A 113 -19.97 -4.44 3.19
C HIS A 113 -20.10 -3.85 1.78
N ARG A 114 -20.32 -4.71 0.78
CA ARG A 114 -20.36 -4.32 -0.64
C ARG A 114 -21.30 -3.14 -0.88
N GLY A 115 -20.77 -2.10 -1.50
CA GLY A 115 -21.51 -0.86 -1.81
C GLY A 115 -21.58 0.16 -0.67
N LYS A 116 -21.01 -0.14 0.51
CA LYS A 116 -20.92 0.77 1.65
C LYS A 116 -19.49 1.27 1.92
N ILE A 117 -18.47 0.49 1.57
CA ILE A 117 -17.07 0.92 1.65
C ILE A 117 -16.63 1.44 0.28
N MET A 118 -16.16 2.68 0.24
CA MET A 118 -15.55 3.33 -0.91
C MET A 118 -14.07 3.57 -0.61
N ILE A 119 -13.21 3.33 -1.60
CA ILE A 119 -11.77 3.56 -1.45
C ILE A 119 -11.34 4.61 -2.48
N SER A 120 -10.70 5.68 -2.00
CA SER A 120 -10.37 6.87 -2.78
C SER A 120 -8.87 7.15 -2.76
N LYS A 121 -8.30 7.36 -3.96
CA LYS A 121 -6.92 7.83 -4.11
C LYS A 121 -6.84 9.34 -3.94
N VAL A 122 -6.11 9.80 -2.95
CA VAL A 122 -5.79 11.22 -2.77
C VAL A 122 -4.38 11.54 -3.24
N LYS A 123 -4.07 12.80 -3.53
CA LYS A 123 -2.70 13.20 -3.91
C LYS A 123 -1.83 13.27 -2.66
N ALA A 124 -0.62 12.72 -2.73
CA ALA A 124 0.36 12.84 -1.66
C ALA A 124 0.66 14.33 -1.39
N HIS A 125 0.71 14.70 -0.10
CA HIS A 125 1.14 16.00 0.41
C HIS A 125 0.48 17.25 -0.21
N ARG A 126 -0.74 17.14 -0.75
CA ARG A 126 -1.46 18.28 -1.33
C ARG A 126 -2.93 18.32 -0.94
N GLY A 127 -3.21 18.98 0.19
CA GLY A 127 -4.53 19.57 0.48
C GLY A 127 -5.53 18.64 1.17
N ASN A 128 -5.15 17.41 1.52
CA ASN A 128 -5.95 16.55 2.39
C ASN A 128 -5.33 16.52 3.79
N LYS A 129 -5.92 17.31 4.70
CA LYS A 129 -5.44 17.47 6.08
C LYS A 129 -5.47 16.15 6.85
N ASP A 130 -6.45 15.30 6.60
CA ASP A 130 -6.61 14.03 7.30
C ASP A 130 -5.53 13.02 6.85
N ASN A 131 -5.17 13.00 5.57
CA ASN A 131 -4.05 12.20 5.07
C ASN A 131 -2.70 12.71 5.61
N GLU A 132 -2.51 14.03 5.70
CA GLU A 132 -1.31 14.61 6.32
C GLU A 132 -1.22 14.29 7.82
N LEU A 133 -2.35 14.25 8.52
CA LEU A 133 -2.42 13.78 9.90
C LEU A 133 -2.10 12.29 10.00
N ALA A 134 -2.64 11.46 9.10
CA ALA A 134 -2.31 10.04 9.03
C ALA A 134 -0.79 9.82 8.86
N ASP A 135 -0.15 10.54 7.94
CA ASP A 135 1.31 10.51 7.74
C ASP A 135 2.09 10.91 9.00
N LEU A 136 1.66 11.98 9.68
CA LEU A 136 2.29 12.41 10.93
C LEU A 136 2.21 11.31 12.01
N TRP A 137 1.02 10.73 12.18
CA TRP A 137 0.77 9.72 13.21
C TRP A 137 1.43 8.38 12.89
N SER A 138 1.47 7.97 11.62
CA SER A 138 2.15 6.75 11.18
C SER A 138 3.66 6.87 11.43
N LYS A 139 4.26 8.03 11.12
CA LYS A 139 5.66 8.36 11.45
C LYS A 139 5.92 8.35 12.96
N LYS A 140 4.99 8.86 13.77
CA LYS A 140 5.11 8.86 15.24
C LYS A 140 5.07 7.43 15.79
N ALA A 141 4.08 6.63 15.40
CA ALA A 141 3.96 5.22 15.81
C ALA A 141 5.21 4.42 15.45
N ARG A 142 5.73 4.60 14.22
CA ARG A 142 7.00 3.99 13.80
C ARG A 142 8.16 4.38 14.70
N ARG A 143 8.36 5.69 14.97
CA ARG A 143 9.47 6.20 15.80
C ARG A 143 9.40 5.69 17.24
N GLU A 144 8.20 5.57 17.81
CA GLU A 144 8.01 4.98 19.15
C GLU A 144 8.42 3.50 19.15
N ALA A 145 8.00 2.74 18.14
CA ALA A 145 8.36 1.35 17.98
C ALA A 145 9.88 1.15 17.74
N GLU A 146 10.51 2.02 16.94
CA GLU A 146 11.97 2.07 16.76
C GLU A 146 12.70 2.29 18.11
N ARG A 147 12.19 3.17 18.97
CA ARG A 147 12.78 3.45 20.29
C ARG A 147 12.65 2.26 21.24
N GLY A 148 11.48 1.61 21.27
CA GLY A 148 11.27 0.38 22.04
C GLY A 148 12.18 -0.76 21.56
N ASN A 149 12.26 -0.97 20.24
CA ASN A 149 13.09 -2.01 19.63
C ASN A 149 14.60 -1.72 19.77
N ARG A 150 15.03 -0.46 19.86
CA ARG A 150 16.42 -0.09 20.22
C ARG A 150 16.78 -0.47 21.65
N TYR A 151 15.80 -0.46 22.56
CA TYR A 151 15.99 -0.92 23.94
C TYR A 151 16.12 -2.45 23.98
N ASP A 152 15.29 -3.17 23.21
CA ASP A 152 15.37 -4.63 23.09
C ASP A 152 16.62 -5.11 22.33
N ASN A 153 17.06 -4.39 21.30
CA ASN A 153 18.26 -4.73 20.53
C ASN A 153 19.58 -4.50 21.28
N ARG A 154 19.60 -3.78 22.41
CA ARG A 154 20.77 -3.82 23.32
C ARG A 154 20.93 -5.18 24.01
N ASN A 155 19.85 -5.98 24.06
CA ASN A 155 19.86 -7.34 24.63
C ASN A 155 19.79 -8.45 23.57
N ARG A 156 19.60 -8.13 22.29
CA ARG A 156 19.66 -9.10 21.20
C ARG A 156 20.35 -8.49 19.98
N ALA A 157 21.60 -8.90 19.79
CA ALA A 157 22.31 -8.66 18.55
C ALA A 157 21.55 -9.26 17.35
N SER A 158 21.60 -8.51 16.25
CA SER A 158 21.54 -8.98 14.86
C SER A 158 20.17 -9.15 14.20
N ARG A 159 19.80 -8.15 13.38
CA ARG A 159 19.52 -8.34 11.94
C ARG A 159 19.51 -6.99 11.22
N VAL A 160 20.56 -6.73 10.45
CA VAL A 160 20.77 -5.55 9.61
C VAL A 160 20.11 -5.81 8.24
N PRO A 161 19.41 -4.85 7.61
CA PRO A 161 18.96 -4.99 6.24
C PRO A 161 20.16 -5.18 5.31
N SER A 162 20.12 -6.19 4.45
CA SER A 162 21.27 -6.51 3.61
C SER A 162 21.53 -5.41 2.58
N GLN A 163 22.79 -5.22 2.22
CA GLN A 163 23.26 -4.14 1.35
C GLN A 163 22.69 -4.21 -0.08
N SER A 164 22.03 -5.31 -0.47
CA SER A 164 21.39 -5.48 -1.78
C SER A 164 20.18 -4.57 -1.96
N ASP A 165 19.37 -4.39 -0.93
CA ASP A 165 18.01 -3.83 -1.09
C ASP A 165 18.04 -2.32 -1.35
N LYS A 166 19.02 -1.62 -0.74
CA LYS A 166 19.28 -0.19 -0.98
C LYS A 166 19.83 0.08 -2.39
N ASN A 167 20.55 -0.89 -2.97
CA ASN A 167 21.08 -0.78 -4.33
C ASN A 167 19.97 -1.00 -5.38
N THR A 168 18.98 -1.83 -5.09
CA THR A 168 17.84 -2.11 -6.00
C THR A 168 16.92 -0.90 -6.17
N LEU A 169 16.54 -0.23 -5.08
CA LEU A 169 15.70 0.99 -5.14
C LEU A 169 16.41 2.14 -5.88
N ARG A 170 17.68 2.38 -5.57
CA ARG A 170 18.47 3.45 -6.21
C ARG A 170 18.73 3.17 -7.70
N ARG A 171 18.82 1.89 -8.10
CA ARG A 171 18.88 1.49 -9.51
C ARG A 171 17.54 1.71 -10.22
N THR A 172 16.43 1.44 -9.54
CA THR A 172 15.06 1.62 -10.06
C THR A 172 14.76 3.09 -10.37
N GLU A 173 15.00 3.99 -9.42
CA GLU A 173 14.78 5.43 -9.61
C GLU A 173 15.67 5.98 -10.73
N LYS A 174 16.96 5.58 -10.74
CA LYS A 174 17.91 5.97 -11.79
C LYS A 174 17.53 5.44 -13.18
N LEU A 175 16.92 4.25 -13.27
CA LEU A 175 16.42 3.68 -14.51
C LEU A 175 15.22 4.46 -15.06
N LEU A 176 14.31 4.91 -14.18
CA LEU A 176 13.12 5.70 -14.56
C LEU A 176 13.43 7.18 -14.84
N GLU A 177 14.56 7.69 -14.33
CA GLU A 177 15.07 9.05 -14.59
C GLU A 177 15.93 9.14 -15.86
N ASN A 178 16.78 8.14 -16.13
CA ASN A 178 17.68 8.12 -17.30
C ASN A 178 17.07 7.49 -18.55
N SER A 179 15.92 6.82 -18.43
CA SER A 179 15.15 6.39 -19.58
C SER A 179 14.58 7.63 -20.28
N GLY A 180 15.27 8.08 -21.33
CA GLY A 180 14.60 8.70 -22.48
C GLY A 180 13.45 7.79 -22.96
N SER A 181 12.60 8.29 -23.86
CA SER A 181 11.32 7.71 -24.28
C SER A 181 11.29 6.22 -24.65
N ASP A 182 12.44 5.55 -24.77
CA ASP A 182 12.60 4.26 -25.44
C ASP A 182 13.01 3.11 -24.49
N ILE A 183 13.25 3.37 -23.19
CA ILE A 183 13.56 2.30 -22.22
C ILE A 183 12.30 1.98 -21.39
N VAL A 184 11.67 0.86 -21.71
CA VAL A 184 10.57 0.30 -20.90
C VAL A 184 11.15 -0.43 -19.70
N ALA A 185 10.96 0.12 -18.51
CA ALA A 185 11.28 -0.56 -17.25
C ALA A 185 10.19 -1.58 -16.94
N VAL A 186 10.59 -2.76 -16.47
CA VAL A 186 9.69 -3.86 -16.14
C VAL A 186 10.00 -4.42 -14.75
N ILE A 187 9.00 -5.05 -14.14
CA ILE A 187 9.17 -5.88 -12.95
C ILE A 187 9.09 -7.34 -13.38
N THR A 188 10.12 -8.12 -13.05
CA THR A 188 10.17 -9.57 -13.26
C THR A 188 9.27 -10.32 -12.28
N LYS A 189 8.97 -11.59 -12.54
CA LYS A 189 8.20 -12.46 -11.63
C LYS A 189 8.82 -12.56 -10.24
N GLU A 190 10.14 -12.51 -10.15
CA GLU A 190 10.91 -12.55 -8.90
C GLU A 190 11.01 -11.16 -8.21
N GLY A 191 10.39 -10.13 -8.78
CA GLY A 191 10.33 -8.79 -8.19
C GLY A 191 11.53 -7.89 -8.48
N PHE A 192 12.43 -8.29 -9.39
CA PHE A 192 13.52 -7.42 -9.85
C PHE A 192 13.03 -6.41 -10.87
N ILE A 193 13.51 -5.16 -10.76
CA ILE A 193 13.21 -4.09 -11.69
C ILE A 193 14.39 -3.88 -12.64
N MET A 194 14.14 -3.98 -13.94
CA MET A 194 15.17 -3.90 -14.98
C MET A 194 14.58 -3.47 -16.33
N PRO A 195 15.38 -3.17 -17.36
CA PRO A 195 14.87 -2.97 -18.72
C PRO A 195 14.16 -4.22 -19.27
N LEU A 196 13.10 -4.03 -20.05
CA LEU A 196 12.32 -5.12 -20.68
C LEU A 196 13.22 -6.13 -21.40
N ASN A 197 14.16 -5.64 -22.21
CA ASN A 197 15.06 -6.49 -22.98
C ASN A 197 15.98 -7.35 -22.10
N ASP A 198 16.33 -6.88 -20.90
CA ASP A 198 17.17 -7.63 -19.98
C ASP A 198 16.35 -8.70 -19.24
N ALA A 199 15.09 -8.41 -18.89
CA ALA A 199 14.17 -9.39 -18.32
C ALA A 199 13.88 -10.54 -19.29
N LEU A 200 13.61 -10.22 -20.57
CA LEU A 200 13.36 -11.22 -21.61
C LEU A 200 14.60 -12.09 -21.86
N LYS A 201 15.80 -11.51 -21.88
CA LYS A 201 17.06 -12.27 -21.99
C LYS A 201 17.34 -13.13 -20.76
N GLY A 202 16.89 -12.68 -19.58
CA GLY A 202 16.97 -13.43 -18.32
C GLY A 202 16.01 -14.62 -18.23
N GLY A 203 15.17 -14.83 -19.24
CA GLY A 203 14.23 -15.94 -19.30
C GLY A 203 12.92 -15.68 -18.56
N ASP A 204 12.59 -14.42 -18.24
CA ASP A 204 11.25 -14.07 -17.77
C ASP A 204 10.33 -13.86 -18.99
N PRO A 205 9.35 -14.75 -19.22
CA PRO A 205 8.50 -14.69 -20.41
C PRO A 205 7.38 -13.64 -20.30
N PHE A 206 7.10 -13.11 -19.09
CA PHE A 206 5.97 -12.20 -18.86
C PHE A 206 6.33 -11.04 -17.91
N PRO A 207 7.37 -10.25 -18.21
CA PRO A 207 7.71 -9.10 -17.40
C PRO A 207 6.59 -8.03 -17.44
N THR A 208 6.29 -7.42 -16.29
CA THR A 208 5.22 -6.40 -16.19
C THR A 208 5.78 -5.01 -16.43
N GLU A 209 5.33 -4.35 -17.49
CA GLU A 209 5.78 -2.99 -17.86
C GLU A 209 5.31 -1.92 -16.89
N LEU A 210 6.22 -1.02 -16.52
CA LEU A 210 5.96 0.15 -15.68
C LEU A 210 5.72 1.37 -16.57
N TYR A 211 4.45 1.69 -16.84
CA TYR A 211 4.10 2.87 -17.63
C TYR A 211 3.90 4.14 -16.78
N LYS A 212 4.53 5.23 -17.23
CA LYS A 212 4.29 6.60 -16.74
C LYS A 212 2.90 7.07 -17.21
N GLY A 213 1.88 7.08 -16.34
CA GLY A 213 0.75 8.01 -16.49
C GLY A 213 -0.71 7.51 -16.53
N HIS A 214 -1.05 6.23 -16.32
CA HIS A 214 -2.47 5.80 -16.30
C HIS A 214 -3.04 5.46 -14.91
N ARG A 215 -4.27 5.94 -14.65
CA ARG A 215 -5.14 5.56 -13.51
C ARG A 215 -5.78 4.19 -13.78
N VAL A 216 -5.80 3.30 -12.79
CA VAL A 216 -6.49 2.00 -12.88
C VAL A 216 -7.76 2.05 -12.01
N TRP A 217 -8.90 1.68 -12.58
CA TRP A 217 -10.20 1.57 -11.91
C TRP A 217 -10.44 0.13 -11.47
N GLY A 218 -10.75 -0.08 -10.19
CA GLY A 218 -11.19 -1.37 -9.66
C GLY A 218 -12.64 -1.65 -10.04
N SER A 219 -12.87 -2.57 -10.97
CA SER A 219 -13.99 -3.51 -10.94
C SER A 219 -13.72 -4.64 -11.93
N ARG A 220 -13.89 -5.89 -11.50
CA ARG A 220 -14.03 -7.01 -12.43
C ARG A 220 -15.32 -6.78 -13.24
N SER A 221 -15.16 -6.43 -14.51
CA SER A 221 -16.14 -6.69 -15.55
C SER A 221 -15.39 -7.28 -16.73
N PHE A 222 -15.63 -8.56 -17.00
CA PHE A 222 -15.27 -9.19 -18.26
C PHE A 222 -15.94 -8.41 -19.39
N HIS A 223 -15.22 -7.50 -20.02
CA HIS A 223 -15.55 -7.04 -21.37
C HIS A 223 -14.37 -7.42 -22.26
N THR A 224 -14.60 -8.53 -22.97
CA THR A 224 -13.96 -8.95 -24.21
C THR A 224 -12.97 -7.93 -24.76
N VAL A 225 -11.69 -8.08 -24.40
CA VAL A 225 -10.62 -7.54 -25.24
C VAL A 225 -10.76 -8.29 -26.56
N LYS A 226 -11.15 -7.55 -27.62
CA LYS A 226 -11.12 -8.04 -29.01
C LYS A 226 -9.77 -8.73 -29.21
N LYS A 227 -9.83 -10.03 -29.54
CA LYS A 227 -8.75 -10.98 -29.85
C LYS A 227 -7.32 -10.41 -29.67
N PRO A 228 -6.47 -10.96 -28.78
CA PRO A 228 -5.06 -10.62 -28.78
C PRO A 228 -4.51 -10.82 -30.19
N ARG A 229 -3.90 -9.78 -30.76
CA ARG A 229 -3.10 -9.91 -31.98
C ARG A 229 -1.93 -10.80 -31.61
N THR A 230 -2.03 -12.07 -32.00
CA THR A 230 -0.89 -12.98 -32.06
C THR A 230 0.13 -12.35 -33.01
N VAL A 231 1.21 -11.81 -32.47
CA VAL A 231 2.38 -11.48 -33.28
C VAL A 231 3.02 -12.82 -33.63
N ARG A 232 2.70 -13.34 -34.80
CA ARG A 232 3.48 -14.42 -35.41
C ARG A 232 4.82 -13.82 -35.81
N ILE A 233 5.89 -14.30 -35.21
CA ILE A 233 7.22 -14.17 -35.79
C ILE A 233 7.24 -15.18 -36.95
N GLU A 234 7.07 -14.69 -38.18
CA GLU A 234 7.33 -15.50 -39.37
C GLU A 234 8.84 -15.57 -39.58
N ASN A 235 9.38 -16.68 -39.09
CA ASN A 235 10.63 -17.40 -39.37
C ASN A 235 11.96 -16.69 -39.70
N PRO A 236 13.07 -17.32 -39.27
CA PRO A 236 14.42 -16.80 -39.33
C PRO A 236 15.06 -17.09 -40.70
N LEU A 237 15.87 -16.14 -41.16
CA LEU A 237 17.08 -16.37 -41.95
C LEU A 237 18.18 -15.45 -41.44
#